data_AF-A0A512NQU4-F1
#
_entry.id   AF-A0A512NQU4-F1
#
_cell.length_a   1.000
_cell.length_b   1.000
_cell.length_c   1.000
_cell.angle_alpha   90.00
_cell.angle_beta   90.00
_cell.angle_gamma   90.00
#
_symmetry.space_group_name_H-M   'P 1'
#
loop_
_entity.id
_entity.type
_entity.pdbx_description
1 polymer ?
#
loop_
_entity_poly.entity_id
_entity_poly.type
_entity_poly.pdbx_seq_one_letter_code
_entity_poly.pdbx_strand_id
1 'polypeptide(L)'
;MAALAPTSAEWFQVPPHQIGRYICDFVCLEAGVIVELGGSQHGTQSPYDNQRDAFLKANGFRVLRFWNGSVFSEPEAVVQTVLEALTRQDLEGRFT
;
A
#
# COMPACT_ATOMS: atom_id res chain seq x y z
N MET A 1 -27.23 31.46 11.41
CA MET A 1 -27.69 30.62 10.29
C MET A 1 -26.96 29.30 10.38
N ALA A 2 -27.65 28.21 10.74
CA ALA A 2 -27.05 26.89 10.84
C ALA A 2 -26.72 26.38 9.43
N ALA A 3 -25.46 26.02 9.18
CA ALA A 3 -25.09 25.31 7.97
C ALA A 3 -25.64 23.88 8.07
N LEU A 4 -26.53 23.53 7.14
CA LEU A 4 -27.04 22.18 6.97
C LEU A 4 -25.87 21.27 6.55
N ALA A 5 -25.68 20.15 7.26
CA ALA A 5 -24.75 19.11 6.83
C ALA A 5 -25.21 18.53 5.47
N PRO A 6 -24.28 18.22 4.55
CA PRO A 6 -24.64 17.70 3.23
C PRO A 6 -25.33 16.33 3.35
N THR A 7 -26.48 16.19 2.69
CA THR A 7 -27.36 15.01 2.69
C THR A 7 -27.15 14.07 1.49
N SER A 8 -26.09 14.26 0.73
CA SER A 8 -25.63 13.32 -0.31
C SER A 8 -24.22 12.87 0.05
N ALA A 9 -23.94 11.58 -0.08
CA ALA A 9 -22.59 11.04 0.07
C ALA A 9 -21.65 11.71 -0.95
N GLU A 10 -20.99 12.77 -0.55
CA GLU A 10 -19.89 13.37 -1.29
C GLU A 10 -18.69 12.43 -1.13
N TRP A 11 -18.45 11.62 -2.17
CA TRP A 11 -17.29 10.75 -2.24
C TRP A 11 -16.05 11.61 -2.48
N PHE A 12 -15.35 11.98 -1.41
CA PHE A 12 -14.01 12.55 -1.53
C PHE A 12 -13.04 11.43 -1.87
N GLN A 13 -12.46 11.48 -3.07
CA GLN A 13 -11.33 10.63 -3.39
C GLN A 13 -10.16 11.06 -2.50
N VAL A 14 -9.75 10.20 -1.57
CA VAL A 14 -8.53 10.43 -0.78
C VAL A 14 -7.38 10.56 -1.77
N PRO A 15 -6.58 11.65 -1.72
CA PRO A 15 -5.51 11.86 -2.68
C PRO A 15 -4.52 10.68 -2.59
N PRO A 16 -4.05 10.17 -3.75
CA PRO A 16 -3.08 9.08 -3.77
C PRO A 16 -1.83 9.45 -2.97
N HIS A 17 -1.25 8.49 -2.25
CA HIS A 17 -0.02 8.75 -1.52
C HIS A 17 1.19 8.68 -2.44
N GLN A 18 1.96 9.77 -2.48
CA GLN A 18 3.16 9.89 -3.31
C GLN A 18 4.42 9.70 -2.48
N ILE A 19 5.30 8.79 -2.93
CA ILE A 19 6.62 8.57 -2.36
C ILE A 19 7.64 8.82 -3.48
N GLY A 20 8.30 9.98 -3.41
CA GLY A 20 9.09 10.49 -4.52
C GLY A 20 8.23 10.66 -5.77
N ARG A 21 8.58 9.95 -6.85
CA ARG A 21 7.84 9.98 -8.12
C ARG A 21 6.77 8.90 -8.27
N TYR A 22 6.60 8.04 -7.27
CA TYR A 22 5.72 6.88 -7.36
C TYR A 22 4.43 7.10 -6.56
N ILE A 23 3.31 6.73 -7.15
CA ILE A 23 2.01 6.69 -6.50
C ILE A 23 1.76 5.27 -6.00
N CYS A 24 1.41 5.14 -4.72
CA CYS A 24 1.05 3.88 -4.09
C CYS A 24 -0.47 3.79 -3.91
N ASP A 25 -1.03 2.59 -4.00
CA ASP A 25 -2.47 2.39 -3.78
C ASP A 25 -2.82 2.59 -2.30
N PHE A 26 -2.05 1.94 -1.41
CA PHE A 26 -2.17 2.09 0.03
C PHE A 26 -0.80 2.11 0.71
N VAL A 27 -0.69 2.88 1.79
CA VAL A 27 0.51 2.94 2.60
C VAL A 27 0.19 3.13 4.07
N CYS A 28 0.93 2.44 4.94
CA CYS A 28 1.03 2.72 6.35
C CYS A 28 2.43 3.28 6.61
N LEU A 29 2.52 4.61 6.80
CA LEU A 29 3.80 5.29 7.02
C LEU A 29 4.48 4.85 8.32
N GLU A 30 3.69 4.72 9.39
CA GLU A 30 4.19 4.29 10.69
C GLU A 30 4.82 2.89 10.61
N ALA A 31 4.17 1.97 9.91
CA ALA A 31 4.64 0.60 9.72
C ALA A 31 5.71 0.45 8.62
N GLY A 32 5.89 1.45 7.75
CA GLY A 32 6.72 1.32 6.56
C GLY A 32 6.20 0.25 5.59
N VAL A 33 4.88 0.09 5.44
CA VAL A 33 4.27 -0.93 4.57
C VAL A 33 3.48 -0.27 3.45
N ILE A 34 3.76 -0.68 2.22
CA ILE A 34 2.99 -0.31 1.02
C ILE A 34 2.23 -1.55 0.54
N VAL A 35 0.96 -1.38 0.19
CA VAL A 35 0.15 -2.42 -0.44
C VAL A 35 -0.25 -1.95 -1.83
N GLU A 36 0.03 -2.77 -2.84
CA GLU A 36 -0.29 -2.49 -4.24
C GLU A 36 -1.16 -3.59 -4.85
N LEU A 37 -2.13 -3.17 -5.65
CA LEU A 37 -3.10 -4.02 -6.32
C LEU A 37 -2.81 -4.06 -7.82
N GLY A 38 -2.45 -5.24 -8.32
CA GLY A 38 -2.01 -5.45 -9.70
C GLY A 38 -3.01 -6.26 -10.53
N GLY A 39 -3.23 -5.84 -11.78
CA GLY A 39 -4.06 -6.56 -12.74
C GLY A 39 -3.35 -7.65 -13.55
N SER A 40 -2.02 -7.60 -13.71
CA SER A 40 -1.31 -8.49 -14.65
C SER A 40 -0.48 -9.57 -13.96
N GLN A 41 -0.79 -10.83 -14.28
CA GLN A 41 -0.08 -12.06 -13.88
C GLN A 41 1.26 -12.26 -14.62
N HIS A 42 1.83 -11.21 -15.21
CA HIS A 42 3.06 -11.34 -15.99
C HIS A 42 4.25 -11.36 -15.04
N GLY A 43 4.74 -12.58 -14.78
CA GLY A 43 5.87 -12.89 -13.90
C GLY A 43 7.23 -12.37 -14.38
N THR A 44 7.28 -11.19 -15.01
CA THR A 44 8.52 -10.49 -15.32
C THR A 44 8.36 -9.05 -14.89
N GLN A 45 9.02 -8.69 -13.79
CA GLN A 45 9.11 -7.29 -13.36
C GLN A 45 9.85 -6.52 -14.44
N SER A 46 9.26 -5.41 -14.90
CA SER A 46 9.95 -4.54 -15.83
C SER A 46 11.17 -3.90 -15.12
N PRO A 47 12.18 -3.43 -15.86
CA PRO A 47 13.26 -2.63 -15.26
C PRO A 47 12.74 -1.41 -14.47
N TYR A 48 11.59 -0.86 -14.88
CA TYR A 48 10.92 0.22 -14.17
C TYR A 48 10.39 -0.25 -12.80
N ASP A 49 9.75 -1.41 -12.72
CA ASP A 49 9.26 -1.98 -11.46
C ASP A 49 10.41 -2.28 -10.51
N ASN A 50 11.53 -2.80 -11.02
CA ASN A 50 12.74 -3.04 -10.22
C ASN A 50 13.32 -1.73 -9.65
N GLN A 51 13.40 -0.67 -10.46
CA GLN A 51 13.88 0.63 -10.01
C GLN A 51 12.94 1.24 -8.96
N ARG A 52 11.64 1.05 -9.13
CA ARG A 52 10.62 1.47 -8.18
C ARG A 52 10.76 0.74 -6.85
N ASP A 53 10.79 -0.59 -6.88
CA ASP A 53 10.90 -1.41 -5.68
C ASP A 53 12.20 -1.10 -4.93
N ALA A 54 13.31 -0.93 -5.64
CA ALA A 54 14.58 -0.53 -5.03
C ALA A 54 14.51 0.84 -4.35
N PHE A 55 13.88 1.83 -4.99
CA PHE A 55 13.69 3.16 -4.41
C PHE A 55 12.81 3.11 -3.16
N LEU A 56 11.66 2.43 -3.21
CA LEU A 56 10.74 2.34 -2.08
C LEU A 56 11.39 1.60 -0.90
N LYS A 57 12.11 0.51 -1.18
CA LYS A 57 12.88 -0.22 -0.16
C LYS A 57 13.97 0.63 0.48
N ALA A 58 14.71 1.40 -0.32
CA ALA A 58 15.73 2.33 0.20
C ALA A 58 15.14 3.44 1.08
N ASN A 59 13.86 3.76 0.91
CA ASN A 59 13.12 4.71 1.76
C ASN A 59 12.43 4.04 2.96
N GLY A 60 12.80 2.79 3.29
CA GLY A 60 12.31 2.09 4.48
C GLY A 60 10.98 1.36 4.29
N PHE A 61 10.49 1.23 3.06
CA PHE A 61 9.20 0.57 2.79
C PHE A 61 9.35 -0.90 2.40
N ARG A 62 8.44 -1.72 2.92
CA ARG A 62 8.14 -3.07 2.43
C ARG A 62 6.94 -3.00 1.50
N VAL A 63 7.10 -3.47 0.27
CA VAL A 63 6.03 -3.47 -0.74
C VAL A 63 5.38 -4.85 -0.79
N LEU A 64 4.09 -4.93 -0.48
CA LEU A 64 3.24 -6.10 -0.67
C LEU A 64 2.43 -5.92 -1.95
N ARG A 65 2.48 -6.90 -2.84
CA ARG A 65 1.72 -6.90 -4.10
C ARG A 65 0.69 -8.01 -4.07
N PHE A 66 -0.57 -7.65 -4.27
CA PHE A 66 -1.67 -8.60 -4.42
C PHE A 66 -2.23 -8.54 -5.83
N TRP A 67 -2.59 -9.71 -6.35
CA TRP A 67 -3.40 -9.76 -7.55
C TRP A 67 -4.83 -9.32 -7.21
N ASN A 68 -5.43 -8.50 -8.07
CA ASN A 68 -6.77 -7.95 -7.82
C ASN A 68 -7.80 -9.03 -7.52
N GLY A 69 -7.75 -10.16 -8.23
CA GLY A 69 -8.70 -11.24 -7.98
C GLY A 69 -8.47 -11.97 -6.65
N SER A 70 -7.24 -12.02 -6.12
CA SER A 70 -6.96 -12.61 -4.79
C SER A 70 -7.61 -11.83 -3.66
N VAL A 71 -7.76 -10.51 -3.83
CA VAL A 71 -8.48 -9.67 -2.85
C VAL A 71 -9.95 -10.08 -2.74
N PHE A 72 -10.54 -10.58 -3.84
CA PHE A 72 -11.94 -11.02 -3.85
C PHE A 72 -12.09 -12.53 -3.57
N SER A 73 -11.15 -13.36 -4.01
CA SER A 73 -11.24 -14.81 -3.83
C SER A 73 -10.78 -15.28 -2.46
N GLU A 74 -9.77 -14.61 -1.88
CA GLU A 74 -9.12 -15.01 -0.62
C GLU A 74 -8.84 -13.79 0.29
N PRO A 75 -9.87 -12.97 0.62
CA PRO A 75 -9.68 -11.73 1.35
C PRO A 75 -9.03 -11.94 2.73
N GLU A 76 -9.35 -13.03 3.43
CA GLU A 76 -8.78 -13.34 4.73
C GLU A 76 -7.26 -13.54 4.65
N ALA A 77 -6.78 -14.24 3.62
CA ALA A 77 -5.34 -14.49 3.43
C ALA A 77 -4.59 -13.20 3.10
N VAL A 78 -5.19 -12.32 2.29
CA VAL A 78 -4.66 -10.98 2.00
C VAL A 78 -4.56 -10.16 3.27
N VAL A 79 -5.65 -10.07 4.04
CA VAL A 79 -5.68 -9.30 5.30
C VAL A 79 -4.67 -9.84 6.30
N GLN A 80 -4.58 -11.16 6.48
CA GLN A 80 -3.60 -11.75 7.38
C GLN A 80 -2.17 -11.39 6.99
N THR A 81 -1.83 -11.48 5.69
CA THR A 81 -0.51 -11.10 5.19
C THR A 81 -0.19 -9.63 5.48
N VAL A 82 -1.16 -8.73 5.28
CA VAL A 82 -1.00 -7.31 5.60
C VAL A 82 -0.82 -7.11 7.10
N LEU A 83 -1.65 -7.74 7.94
CA LEU A 83 -1.55 -7.64 9.40
C LEU A 83 -0.18 -8.11 9.90
N GLU A 84 0.33 -9.24 9.42
CA GLU A 84 1.66 -9.73 9.76
C GLU A 84 2.78 -8.77 9.33
N ALA A 85 2.60 -8.07 8.21
CA ALA A 85 3.58 -7.08 7.79
C ALA A 85 3.56 -5.83 8.66
N LEU A 86 2.38 -5.40 9.10
CA LEU A 86 2.20 -4.25 9.99
C LEU A 86 2.73 -4.51 11.41
N THR A 87 2.61 -5.74 11.91
CA THR A 87 3.04 -6.10 13.27
C THR A 87 4.52 -6.42 13.40
N ARG A 88 5.24 -6.71 12.29
CA ARG A 88 6.68 -7.04 12.30
C ARG A 88 7.62 -5.84 12.58
N GLN A 89 7.20 -4.84 13.35
CA GLN A 89 8.06 -3.70 13.73
C GLN A 89 9.19 -4.05 14.72
N ASP A 90 9.35 -5.33 15.06
CA ASP A 90 9.97 -5.70 16.34
C ASP A 90 11.40 -6.27 16.26
N LEU A 91 12.08 -6.32 15.10
CA LEU A 91 13.39 -7.02 15.07
C LEU A 91 14.60 -6.30 14.45
N GLU A 92 14.45 -5.19 13.72
CA GLU A 92 15.63 -4.48 13.19
C GLU A 92 15.46 -2.95 13.21
N GLY A 93 15.89 -2.33 14.32
CA GLY A 93 16.60 -1.04 14.23
C GLY A 93 15.81 0.26 14.35
N ARG A 94 14.93 0.43 15.35
CA ARG A 94 14.42 1.79 15.73
C ARG A 94 15.09 2.41 16.96
N PHE A 95 16.34 2.03 17.22
CA PHE A 95 17.24 2.78 18.10
C PHE A 95 18.68 2.69 17.56
N THR A 96 19.08 3.69 16.77
CA THR A 96 20.37 4.41 16.79
C THR A 96 20.31 5.53 15.78
#